data_AF-B6JLW5-F1
#
_entry.id   AF-B6JLW5-F1
#
_cell.length_a   1.000
_cell.length_b   1.000
_cell.length_c   1.000
_cell.angle_alpha   90.00
_cell.angle_beta   90.00
_cell.angle_gamma   90.00
#
_symmetry.space_group_name_H-M   'P 1'
#
loop_
_entity.id
_entity.type
_entity.pdbx_description
1 polymer ?
#
loop_
_entity_poly.entity_id
_entity_poly.type
_entity_poly.pdbx_seq_one_letter_code
_entity_poly.pdbx_strand_id
1 'polypeptide(L)'
;MKNILGKHYEGHQIVSAQMAFYDLSSALIPESDFYKNKQKFLEFFKVEELLLKSHFKQLAGFIAGELLENSRKKIIESNCNKVLKVIEKLQKAIKITIEKRIDPMIKKAQEHQQEVRYNLDRSTEKFILNLTNSAFYEIDQFKSDLRETMYAHINKNIEDEECKEIFKNELIQGIETLHEDIKWRFRECEKRFDGEIKEAIKQLEYRIKDSLAMLECISIDRDFNLNFDTDSGIDGTKLATSIGGLGLLGIFNARNPMGWLALTAGIITGLVGIARSIWNFFSSRYQRSQQKKEVDKNLHQICEKIAEDVKSRLESRKKDIREKIEKLKANLRPVDNYERMKRQLKEAHERLGYISHNIKTRSMQ
;
A
#
# COMPACT_ATOMS: atom_id res chain seq x y z
N MET A 1 -44.63 36.09 40.06
CA MET A 1 -43.83 35.16 39.22
C MET A 1 -44.19 35.14 37.75
N LYS A 2 -45.48 35.11 37.35
CA LYS A 2 -45.88 35.10 35.93
C LYS A 2 -45.23 36.22 35.10
N ASN A 3 -45.18 37.45 35.63
CA ASN A 3 -44.56 38.58 34.93
C ASN A 3 -43.03 38.45 34.74
N ILE A 4 -42.36 37.62 35.55
CA ILE A 4 -40.90 37.42 35.50
C ILE A 4 -40.56 36.24 34.59
N LEU A 5 -41.34 35.16 34.67
CA LEU A 5 -41.06 33.90 33.94
C LEU A 5 -41.76 33.85 32.56
N GLY A 6 -42.73 34.72 32.31
CA GLY A 6 -43.41 34.85 31.02
C GLY A 6 -43.98 33.52 30.51
N LYS A 7 -43.59 33.13 29.30
CA LYS A 7 -44.00 31.87 28.65
C LYS A 7 -43.52 30.59 29.35
N HIS A 8 -42.59 30.70 30.30
CA HIS A 8 -42.08 29.56 31.08
C HIS A 8 -42.84 29.37 32.40
N TYR A 9 -43.86 30.18 32.66
CA TYR A 9 -44.69 30.06 33.85
C TYR A 9 -45.86 29.09 33.62
N GLU A 10 -45.81 27.94 34.29
CA GLU A 10 -46.80 26.85 34.16
C GLU A 10 -47.83 26.81 35.32
N GLY A 11 -47.99 27.93 36.06
CA GLY A 11 -48.97 28.04 37.13
C GLY A 11 -48.40 28.00 38.55
N HIS A 12 -49.29 27.89 39.55
CA HIS A 12 -48.94 27.79 40.96
C HIS A 12 -50.02 27.01 41.73
N GLN A 13 -49.60 26.39 42.84
CA GLN A 13 -50.49 25.79 43.83
C GLN A 13 -50.43 26.62 45.11
N ILE A 14 -51.58 26.87 45.74
CA ILE A 14 -51.69 27.62 47.00
C ILE A 14 -52.00 26.63 48.11
N VAL A 15 -51.18 26.65 49.16
CA VAL A 15 -51.28 25.73 50.29
C VAL A 15 -51.01 26.49 51.58
N SER A 16 -51.77 26.19 52.63
CA SER A 16 -51.48 26.69 53.98
C SER A 16 -50.72 25.62 54.77
N ALA A 17 -49.39 25.78 54.83
CA ALA A 17 -48.54 24.88 55.61
C ALA A 17 -48.91 24.89 57.10
N GLN A 18 -49.31 26.04 57.63
CA GLN A 18 -49.67 26.21 59.04
C GLN A 18 -50.96 25.43 59.40
N MET A 19 -52.00 25.50 58.57
CA MET A 19 -53.23 24.73 58.81
C MET A 19 -53.01 23.22 58.68
N ALA A 20 -52.21 22.79 57.70
CA ALA A 20 -51.84 21.37 57.56
C ALA A 20 -51.02 20.88 58.75
N PHE A 21 -50.08 21.68 59.24
CA PHE A 21 -49.26 21.37 60.42
C PHE A 21 -50.11 21.24 61.69
N TYR A 22 -51.05 22.16 61.92
CA TYR A 22 -51.93 22.09 63.08
C TYR A 22 -52.87 20.89 63.02
N ASP A 23 -53.36 20.50 61.85
CA ASP A 23 -54.14 19.28 61.70
C ASP A 23 -53.32 18.00 61.99
N LEU A 24 -52.16 17.85 61.34
CA LEU A 24 -51.33 16.64 61.38
C LEU A 24 -50.51 16.47 62.68
N SER A 25 -50.37 17.52 63.49
CA SER A 25 -49.59 17.48 64.73
C SER A 25 -50.34 16.71 65.83
N SER A 26 -49.84 15.52 66.16
CA SER A 26 -50.42 14.61 67.15
C SER A 26 -50.02 14.92 68.60
N ALA A 27 -48.89 15.59 68.83
CA ALA A 27 -48.37 15.89 70.17
C ALA A 27 -47.67 17.25 70.20
N LEU A 28 -48.46 18.33 70.37
CA LEU A 28 -47.91 19.65 70.67
C LEU A 28 -47.70 19.80 72.18
N ILE A 29 -46.55 20.34 72.57
CA ILE A 29 -46.23 20.61 73.98
C ILE A 29 -47.25 21.61 74.53
N PRO A 30 -47.97 21.29 75.62
CA PRO A 30 -48.89 22.23 76.27
C PRO A 30 -48.20 23.56 76.58
N GLU A 31 -48.95 24.66 76.50
CA GLU A 31 -48.46 26.04 76.75
C GLU A 31 -47.42 26.60 75.77
N SER A 32 -46.91 25.80 74.84
CA SER A 32 -46.09 26.30 73.73
C SER A 32 -46.87 27.25 72.83
N ASP A 33 -46.16 28.12 72.12
CA ASP A 33 -46.79 29.03 71.16
C ASP A 33 -47.51 28.27 70.04
N PHE A 34 -47.00 27.12 69.62
CA PHE A 34 -47.68 26.26 68.64
C PHE A 34 -48.98 25.68 69.17
N TYR A 35 -49.01 25.24 70.44
CA TYR A 35 -50.24 24.77 71.08
C TYR A 35 -51.25 25.91 71.22
N LYS A 36 -50.84 27.06 71.75
CA LYS A 36 -51.69 28.24 71.91
C LYS A 36 -52.25 28.72 70.57
N ASN A 37 -51.43 28.77 69.53
CA ASN A 37 -51.86 29.19 68.19
C ASN A 37 -52.75 28.14 67.51
N LYS A 38 -52.53 26.82 67.71
CA LYS A 38 -53.46 25.79 67.26
C LYS A 38 -54.84 25.96 67.90
N GLN A 39 -54.90 26.22 69.21
CA GLN A 39 -56.17 26.47 69.89
C GLN A 39 -56.92 27.68 69.31
N LYS A 40 -56.20 28.79 69.07
CA LYS A 40 -56.79 29.97 68.39
C LYS A 40 -57.34 29.65 66.99
N PHE A 41 -56.69 28.77 66.23
CA PHE A 41 -57.22 28.34 64.93
C PHE A 41 -58.48 27.48 65.08
N LEU A 42 -58.55 26.66 66.12
CA LEU A 42 -59.70 25.78 66.41
C LEU A 42 -60.93 26.53 66.93
N GLU A 43 -60.75 27.75 67.44
CA GLU A 43 -61.87 28.66 67.76
C GLU A 43 -62.68 29.05 66.51
N PHE A 44 -62.03 29.09 65.34
CA PHE A 44 -62.66 29.51 64.06
C PHE A 44 -62.91 28.35 63.09
N PHE A 45 -62.16 27.26 63.19
CA PHE A 45 -62.23 26.13 62.26
C PHE A 45 -62.33 24.80 63.01
N LYS A 46 -63.18 23.89 62.53
CA LYS A 46 -63.25 22.54 63.08
C LYS A 46 -61.97 21.77 62.75
N VAL A 47 -61.55 20.91 63.68
CA VAL A 47 -60.36 20.05 63.51
C VAL A 47 -60.45 19.29 62.19
N GLU A 48 -61.58 18.67 61.88
CA GLU A 48 -61.73 17.85 60.66
C GLU A 48 -61.66 18.65 59.35
N GLU A 49 -61.79 19.99 59.41
CA GLU A 49 -61.77 20.87 58.25
C GLU A 49 -60.38 21.44 57.95
N LEU A 50 -59.44 21.44 58.91
CA LEU A 50 -58.14 22.08 58.78
C LEU A 50 -57.32 21.48 57.63
N LEU A 51 -57.23 20.15 57.53
CA LEU A 51 -56.50 19.51 56.44
C LEU A 51 -57.11 19.78 55.06
N LEU A 52 -58.45 19.84 54.99
CA LEU A 52 -59.15 20.12 53.74
C LEU A 52 -58.92 21.57 53.29
N LYS A 53 -59.10 22.54 54.19
CA LYS A 53 -58.88 23.97 53.93
C LYS A 53 -57.40 24.32 53.71
N SER A 54 -56.47 23.48 54.17
CA SER A 54 -55.05 23.67 53.90
C SER A 54 -54.67 23.40 52.44
N HIS A 55 -55.52 22.69 51.67
CA HIS A 55 -55.23 22.18 50.33
C HIS A 55 -54.03 21.21 50.26
N PHE A 56 -53.53 20.72 51.40
CA PHE A 56 -52.33 19.88 51.46
C PHE A 56 -52.49 18.52 50.75
N LYS A 57 -53.67 17.88 50.86
CA LYS A 57 -53.98 16.66 50.11
C LYS A 57 -54.01 16.90 48.59
N GLN A 58 -54.48 18.07 48.16
CA GLN A 58 -54.52 18.44 46.74
C GLN A 58 -53.10 18.68 46.21
N LEU A 59 -52.21 19.29 47.01
CA LEU A 59 -50.79 19.39 46.67
C LEU A 59 -50.13 18.01 46.54
N ALA A 60 -50.39 17.09 47.46
CA ALA A 60 -49.86 15.72 47.37
C ALA A 60 -50.36 15.01 46.10
N GLY A 61 -51.65 15.16 45.76
CA GLY A 61 -52.23 14.67 44.52
C GLY A 61 -51.60 15.30 43.27
N PHE A 62 -51.41 16.62 43.25
CA PHE A 62 -50.73 17.33 42.18
C PHE A 62 -49.29 16.85 42.00
N ILE A 63 -48.52 16.68 43.09
CA ILE A 63 -47.14 16.20 43.02
C ILE A 63 -47.09 14.79 42.43
N ALA A 64 -47.90 13.86 42.94
CA ALA A 64 -47.88 12.47 42.51
C ALA A 64 -48.50 12.24 41.13
N GLY A 65 -49.58 12.98 40.81
CA GLY A 65 -50.45 12.74 39.67
C GLY A 65 -50.27 13.69 38.49
N GLU A 66 -49.63 14.85 38.65
CA GLU A 66 -49.42 15.83 37.57
C GLU A 66 -47.94 16.20 37.40
N LEU A 67 -47.24 16.51 38.50
CA LEU A 67 -45.84 16.95 38.46
C LEU A 67 -44.86 15.81 38.18
N LEU A 68 -45.02 14.68 38.88
CA LEU A 68 -44.20 13.49 38.70
C LEU A 68 -44.75 12.52 37.65
N GLU A 69 -45.96 12.78 37.16
CA GLU A 69 -46.56 12.03 36.07
C GLU A 69 -45.66 12.11 34.83
N ASN A 70 -45.42 10.96 34.19
CA ASN A 70 -44.58 10.86 32.99
C ASN A 70 -43.10 11.29 33.18
N SER A 71 -42.62 11.54 34.40
CA SER A 71 -41.22 11.91 34.68
C SER A 71 -40.22 10.86 34.17
N ARG A 72 -40.50 9.56 34.40
CA ARG A 72 -39.70 8.44 33.87
C ARG A 72 -39.65 8.44 32.34
N LYS A 73 -40.78 8.66 31.67
CA LYS A 73 -40.87 8.75 30.20
C LYS A 73 -40.03 9.91 29.67
N LYS A 74 -40.15 11.09 30.28
CA LYS A 74 -39.35 12.29 29.93
C LYS A 74 -37.84 12.05 30.11
N ILE A 75 -37.43 11.33 31.16
CA ILE A 75 -36.02 10.98 31.39
C ILE A 75 -35.50 10.03 30.30
N ILE A 76 -36.27 8.99 29.95
CA ILE A 76 -35.91 8.04 28.89
C ILE A 76 -35.80 8.76 27.54
N GLU A 77 -36.76 9.62 27.20
CA GLU A 77 -36.76 10.41 25.97
C GLU A 77 -35.55 11.35 25.90
N SER A 78 -35.26 12.08 26.98
CA SER A 78 -34.07 12.95 27.07
C SER A 78 -32.77 12.17 26.88
N ASN A 79 -32.66 10.98 27.49
CA ASN A 79 -31.48 10.13 27.35
C ASN A 79 -31.35 9.57 25.92
N CYS A 80 -32.45 9.12 25.30
CA CYS A 80 -32.46 8.71 23.90
C CYS A 80 -32.00 9.84 22.98
N ASN A 81 -32.50 11.06 23.19
CA ASN A 81 -32.10 12.24 22.41
C ASN A 81 -30.60 12.57 22.57
N LYS A 82 -30.03 12.42 23.77
CA LYS A 82 -28.59 12.58 24.00
C LYS A 82 -27.78 11.53 23.21
N VAL A 83 -28.19 10.26 23.26
CA VAL A 83 -27.53 9.17 22.51
C VAL A 83 -27.63 9.39 21.01
N LEU A 84 -28.81 9.76 20.48
CA LEU A 84 -29.01 10.08 19.07
C LEU A 84 -28.09 11.21 18.59
N LYS A 85 -27.91 12.26 19.41
CA LYS A 85 -26.98 13.36 19.11
C LYS A 85 -25.52 12.92 19.07
N VAL A 86 -25.11 11.98 19.93
CA VAL A 86 -23.76 11.39 19.89
C VAL A 86 -23.58 10.55 18.62
N ILE A 87 -24.56 9.71 18.28
CA ILE A 87 -24.54 8.90 17.06
C ILE A 87 -24.45 9.79 15.81
N GLU A 88 -25.25 10.86 15.73
CA GLU A 88 -25.23 11.80 14.61
C GLU A 88 -23.85 12.47 14.45
N LYS A 89 -23.24 12.90 15.57
CA LYS A 89 -21.89 13.47 15.57
C LYS A 89 -20.85 12.47 15.07
N LEU A 90 -20.93 11.21 15.52
CA LEU A 90 -20.02 10.16 15.11
C LEU A 90 -20.18 9.83 13.62
N GLN A 91 -21.42 9.74 13.12
CA GLN A 91 -21.70 9.56 11.70
C GLN A 91 -21.13 10.69 10.84
N LYS A 92 -21.28 11.95 11.27
CA LYS A 92 -20.67 13.12 10.60
C LYS A 92 -19.14 13.06 10.62
N ALA A 93 -18.55 12.71 11.76
CA ALA A 93 -17.10 12.56 11.89
C ALA A 93 -16.55 11.48 10.95
N ILE A 94 -17.19 10.30 10.88
CA ILE A 94 -16.81 9.24 9.93
C ILE A 94 -16.87 9.74 8.49
N LYS A 95 -17.97 10.40 8.10
CA LYS A 95 -18.13 10.96 6.75
C LYS A 95 -17.01 11.96 6.41
N ILE A 96 -16.74 12.91 7.30
CA ILE A 96 -15.67 13.91 7.12
C ILE A 96 -14.30 13.24 7.01
N THR A 97 -14.01 12.23 7.84
CA THR A 97 -12.74 11.49 7.78
C THR A 97 -12.56 10.78 6.44
N ILE A 98 -13.61 10.12 5.94
CA ILE A 98 -13.58 9.49 4.62
C ILE A 98 -13.27 10.53 3.53
N GLU A 99 -14.08 11.59 3.44
CA GLU A 99 -14.01 12.58 2.37
C GLU A 99 -12.72 13.41 2.40
N LYS A 100 -12.27 13.83 3.58
CA LYS A 100 -11.16 14.78 3.74
C LYS A 100 -9.81 14.12 3.91
N ARG A 101 -9.75 12.82 4.27
CA ARG A 101 -8.48 12.13 4.53
C ARG A 101 -8.36 10.84 3.74
N ILE A 102 -9.30 9.91 3.89
CA ILE A 102 -9.18 8.58 3.27
C ILE A 102 -9.23 8.66 1.75
N ASP A 103 -10.14 9.45 1.17
CA ASP A 103 -10.27 9.61 -0.28
C ASP A 103 -9.00 10.25 -0.91
N PRO A 104 -8.46 11.36 -0.39
CA PRO A 104 -7.17 11.88 -0.82
C PRO A 104 -6.01 10.90 -0.68
N MET A 105 -5.99 10.09 0.38
CA MET A 105 -4.95 9.08 0.59
C MET A 105 -5.02 7.94 -0.42
N ILE A 106 -6.23 7.45 -0.74
CA ILE A 106 -6.44 6.48 -1.83
C ILE A 106 -5.91 7.06 -3.14
N LYS A 107 -6.26 8.31 -3.46
CA LYS A 107 -5.80 8.98 -4.68
C LYS A 107 -4.26 9.07 -4.74
N LYS A 108 -3.62 9.53 -3.65
CA LYS A 108 -2.14 9.60 -3.57
C LYS A 108 -1.50 8.21 -3.68
N ALA A 109 -2.07 7.20 -3.03
CA ALA A 109 -1.59 5.83 -3.11
C ALA A 109 -1.67 5.29 -4.55
N GLN A 110 -2.74 5.60 -5.28
CA GLN A 110 -2.89 5.27 -6.70
C GLN A 110 -1.82 5.97 -7.56
N GLU A 111 -1.61 7.27 -7.35
CA GLU A 111 -0.56 8.05 -8.05
C GLU A 111 0.84 7.46 -7.81
N HIS A 112 1.19 7.15 -6.55
CA HIS A 112 2.48 6.56 -6.20
C HIS A 112 2.64 5.14 -6.74
N GLN A 113 1.57 4.33 -6.72
CA GLN A 113 1.60 2.99 -7.32
C GLN A 113 1.85 3.08 -8.83
N GLN A 114 1.22 4.05 -9.52
CA GLN A 114 1.43 4.28 -10.94
C GLN A 114 2.85 4.76 -11.26
N GLU A 115 3.39 5.68 -10.45
CA GLU A 115 4.78 6.16 -10.54
C GLU A 115 5.78 5.00 -10.42
N VAL A 116 5.57 4.12 -9.45
CA VAL A 116 6.43 2.94 -9.24
C VAL A 116 6.30 1.98 -10.41
N ARG A 117 5.09 1.66 -10.87
CA ARG A 117 4.88 0.79 -12.05
C ARG A 117 5.61 1.33 -13.28
N TYR A 118 5.50 2.64 -13.53
CA TYR A 118 6.21 3.31 -14.62
C TYR A 118 7.73 3.23 -14.44
N ASN A 119 8.26 3.46 -13.23
CA ASN A 119 9.69 3.35 -12.96
C ASN A 119 10.22 1.92 -13.14
N LEU A 120 9.47 0.91 -12.70
CA LEU A 120 9.81 -0.50 -12.89
C LEU A 120 9.87 -0.85 -14.39
N ASP A 121 8.88 -0.40 -15.18
CA ASP A 121 8.84 -0.62 -16.64
C ASP A 121 10.02 0.07 -17.33
N ARG A 122 10.26 1.34 -16.98
CA ARG A 122 11.36 2.13 -17.51
C ARG A 122 12.72 1.49 -17.21
N SER A 123 12.95 1.07 -15.98
CA SER A 123 14.19 0.40 -15.60
C SER A 123 14.34 -0.94 -16.31
N THR A 124 13.23 -1.67 -16.52
CA THR A 124 13.25 -2.98 -17.20
C THR A 124 13.66 -2.82 -18.66
N GLU A 125 13.04 -1.90 -19.38
CA GLU A 125 13.38 -1.64 -20.78
C GLU A 125 14.79 -1.07 -20.93
N LYS A 126 15.22 -0.21 -20.01
CA LYS A 126 16.60 0.30 -19.96
C LYS A 126 17.62 -0.82 -19.72
N PHE A 127 17.33 -1.75 -18.81
CA PHE A 127 18.18 -2.91 -18.56
C PHE A 127 18.29 -3.80 -19.80
N ILE A 128 17.15 -4.14 -20.41
CA ILE A 128 17.07 -4.93 -21.65
C ILE A 128 17.88 -4.28 -22.79
N LEU A 129 17.76 -2.96 -22.95
CA LEU A 129 18.49 -2.19 -23.95
C LEU A 129 20.00 -2.23 -23.68
N ASN A 130 20.42 -2.02 -22.43
CA ASN A 130 21.83 -2.04 -22.05
C ASN A 130 22.46 -3.42 -22.28
N LEU A 131 21.77 -4.51 -21.91
CA LEU A 131 22.23 -5.88 -22.19
C LEU A 131 22.44 -6.10 -23.68
N THR A 132 21.45 -5.69 -24.48
CA THR A 132 21.50 -5.83 -25.94
C THR A 132 22.68 -5.06 -26.51
N ASN A 133 22.77 -3.77 -26.21
CA ASN A 133 23.82 -2.89 -26.73
C ASN A 133 25.22 -3.32 -26.27
N SER A 134 25.38 -3.72 -25.02
CA SER A 134 26.66 -4.23 -24.51
C SER A 134 27.09 -5.49 -25.26
N ALA A 135 26.20 -6.45 -25.47
CA ALA A 135 26.57 -7.67 -26.18
C ALA A 135 26.98 -7.42 -27.63
N PHE A 136 26.23 -6.57 -28.35
CA PHE A 136 26.59 -6.19 -29.72
C PHE A 136 27.89 -5.38 -29.80
N TYR A 137 28.12 -4.49 -28.83
CA TYR A 137 29.36 -3.73 -28.74
C TYR A 137 30.58 -4.64 -28.59
N GLU A 138 30.55 -5.62 -27.68
CA GLU A 138 31.68 -6.54 -27.50
C GLU A 138 31.88 -7.45 -28.73
N ILE A 139 30.80 -7.84 -29.44
CA ILE A 139 30.91 -8.61 -30.70
C ILE A 139 31.63 -7.78 -31.78
N ASP A 140 31.30 -6.49 -31.90
CA ASP A 140 31.95 -5.58 -32.85
C ASP A 140 33.42 -5.31 -32.48
N GLN A 141 33.75 -5.24 -31.19
CA GLN A 141 35.14 -5.17 -30.72
C GLN A 141 35.90 -6.44 -31.09
N PHE A 142 35.38 -7.61 -30.74
CA PHE A 142 35.96 -8.91 -31.13
C PHE A 142 36.22 -9.01 -32.64
N LYS A 143 35.27 -8.58 -33.48
CA LYS A 143 35.43 -8.54 -34.94
C LYS A 143 36.60 -7.67 -35.37
N SER A 144 36.75 -6.51 -34.73
CA SER A 144 37.77 -5.51 -35.06
C SER A 144 39.16 -5.98 -34.61
N ASP A 145 39.28 -6.50 -33.39
CA ASP A 145 40.52 -7.02 -32.82
C ASP A 145 41.05 -8.19 -33.65
N LEU A 146 40.18 -9.17 -33.96
CA LEU A 146 40.59 -10.35 -34.74
C LEU A 146 40.97 -9.97 -36.18
N ARG A 147 40.30 -8.97 -36.77
CA ARG A 147 40.67 -8.43 -38.08
C ARG A 147 42.06 -7.78 -38.04
N GLU A 148 42.32 -6.94 -37.04
CA GLU A 148 43.58 -6.24 -36.90
C GLU A 148 44.75 -7.22 -36.73
N THR A 149 44.59 -8.21 -35.84
CA THR A 149 45.56 -9.29 -35.63
C THR A 149 45.85 -10.02 -36.95
N MET A 150 44.81 -10.44 -37.68
CA MET A 150 45.00 -11.15 -38.94
C MET A 150 45.66 -10.28 -40.03
N TYR A 151 45.35 -8.99 -40.09
CA TYR A 151 45.98 -8.08 -41.05
C TYR A 151 47.46 -7.87 -40.74
N ALA A 152 47.84 -7.81 -39.46
CA ALA A 152 49.23 -7.75 -39.05
C ALA A 152 50.01 -9.01 -39.48
N HIS A 153 49.43 -10.20 -39.32
CA HIS A 153 50.05 -11.46 -39.75
C HIS A 153 50.16 -11.59 -41.28
N ILE A 154 49.11 -11.25 -42.03
CA ILE A 154 49.14 -11.23 -43.51
C ILE A 154 50.21 -10.27 -44.04
N ASN A 155 50.39 -9.11 -43.40
CA ASN A 155 51.39 -8.13 -43.81
C ASN A 155 52.84 -8.60 -43.55
N LYS A 156 53.05 -9.44 -42.52
CA LYS A 156 54.36 -10.00 -42.13
C LYS A 156 54.84 -11.16 -43.01
N ASN A 157 54.04 -11.61 -43.99
CA ASN A 157 54.40 -12.67 -44.95
C ASN A 157 54.78 -14.01 -44.28
N ILE A 158 54.03 -14.34 -43.23
CA ILE A 158 54.14 -15.60 -42.46
C ILE A 158 53.77 -16.79 -43.35
N GLU A 159 54.34 -17.96 -43.09
CA GLU A 159 54.04 -19.19 -43.83
C GLU A 159 52.54 -19.55 -43.75
N ASP A 160 52.02 -20.11 -44.85
CA ASP A 160 50.59 -20.35 -45.03
C ASP A 160 50.00 -21.23 -43.91
N GLU A 161 50.70 -22.29 -43.48
CA GLU A 161 50.24 -23.17 -42.39
C GLU A 161 50.31 -22.49 -41.02
N GLU A 162 51.35 -21.69 -40.76
CA GLU A 162 51.49 -20.92 -39.53
C GLU A 162 50.36 -19.88 -39.41
N CYS A 163 49.98 -19.22 -40.50
CA CYS A 163 48.86 -18.27 -40.53
C CYS A 163 47.50 -18.94 -40.22
N LYS A 164 47.30 -20.18 -40.69
CA LYS A 164 46.09 -20.97 -40.41
C LYS A 164 45.96 -21.35 -38.93
N GLU A 165 47.07 -21.74 -38.32
CA GLU A 165 47.13 -22.12 -36.91
C GLU A 165 46.92 -20.89 -36.01
N ILE A 166 47.56 -19.76 -36.35
CA ILE A 166 47.35 -18.47 -35.68
C ILE A 166 45.87 -18.07 -35.74
N PHE A 167 45.25 -18.06 -36.93
CA PHE A 167 43.84 -17.66 -37.06
C PHE A 167 42.90 -18.50 -36.18
N LYS A 168 43.13 -19.82 -36.15
CA LYS A 168 42.31 -20.74 -35.33
C LYS A 168 42.49 -20.46 -33.85
N ASN A 169 43.72 -20.24 -33.39
CA ASN A 169 44.02 -19.99 -31.99
C ASN A 169 43.47 -18.63 -31.54
N GLU A 170 43.69 -17.58 -32.33
CA GLU A 170 43.16 -16.23 -32.11
C GLU A 170 41.62 -16.21 -32.12
N LEU A 171 40.99 -16.98 -33.00
CA LEU A 171 39.53 -17.12 -33.04
C LEU A 171 38.99 -17.76 -31.76
N ILE A 172 39.59 -18.85 -31.28
CA ILE A 172 39.15 -19.55 -30.07
C ILE A 172 39.35 -18.65 -28.84
N GLN A 173 40.53 -18.06 -28.70
CA GLN A 173 40.84 -17.15 -27.59
C GLN A 173 39.95 -15.90 -27.62
N GLY A 174 39.75 -15.30 -28.78
CA GLY A 174 38.88 -14.14 -28.92
C GLY A 174 37.42 -14.44 -28.57
N ILE A 175 36.91 -15.63 -28.88
CA ILE A 175 35.57 -16.07 -28.46
C ILE A 175 35.49 -16.24 -26.93
N GLU A 176 36.53 -16.77 -26.29
CA GLU A 176 36.59 -16.91 -24.82
C GLU A 176 36.62 -15.53 -24.13
N THR A 177 37.43 -14.60 -24.64
CA THR A 177 37.49 -13.21 -24.16
C THR A 177 36.15 -12.50 -24.34
N LEU A 178 35.55 -12.60 -25.53
CA LEU A 178 34.21 -12.05 -25.83
C LEU A 178 33.17 -12.56 -24.83
N HIS A 179 33.20 -13.84 -24.49
CA HIS A 179 32.28 -14.42 -23.52
C HIS A 179 32.45 -13.79 -22.12
N GLU A 180 33.68 -13.60 -21.65
CA GLU A 180 33.97 -13.00 -20.34
C GLU A 180 33.64 -11.50 -20.30
N ASP A 181 33.88 -10.75 -21.38
CA ASP A 181 33.59 -9.33 -21.47
C ASP A 181 32.09 -9.05 -21.42
N ILE A 182 31.29 -9.77 -22.24
CA ILE A 182 29.84 -9.62 -22.20
C ILE A 182 29.29 -10.00 -20.81
N LYS A 183 29.81 -11.07 -20.19
CA LYS A 183 29.44 -11.49 -18.83
C LYS A 183 29.76 -10.40 -17.80
N TRP A 184 30.91 -9.72 -17.90
CA TRP A 184 31.24 -8.61 -17.01
C TRP A 184 30.24 -7.46 -17.18
N ARG A 185 29.93 -7.05 -18.41
CA ARG A 185 28.93 -6.01 -18.71
C ARG A 185 27.54 -6.36 -18.19
N PHE A 186 27.14 -7.63 -18.29
CA PHE A 186 25.82 -8.08 -17.86
C PHE A 186 25.68 -8.00 -16.33
N ARG A 187 26.74 -8.35 -15.59
CA ARG A 187 26.78 -8.20 -14.13
C ARG A 187 26.67 -6.74 -13.70
N GLU A 188 27.30 -5.82 -14.43
CA GLU A 188 27.18 -4.39 -14.17
C GLU A 188 25.75 -3.89 -14.41
N CYS A 189 25.14 -4.29 -15.53
CA CYS A 189 23.75 -3.97 -15.86
C CYS A 189 22.78 -4.49 -14.78
N GLU A 190 23.01 -5.72 -14.30
CA GLU A 190 22.18 -6.36 -13.28
C GLU A 190 22.24 -5.60 -11.96
N LYS A 191 23.44 -5.29 -11.47
CA LYS A 191 23.63 -4.50 -10.23
C LYS A 191 22.93 -3.14 -10.30
N ARG A 192 23.02 -2.48 -11.45
CA ARG A 192 22.36 -1.19 -11.67
C ARG A 192 20.85 -1.34 -11.65
N PHE A 193 20.32 -2.33 -12.35
CA PHE A 193 18.89 -2.60 -12.39
C PHE A 193 18.35 -2.93 -10.99
N ASP A 194 19.02 -3.80 -10.23
CA ASP A 194 18.68 -4.13 -8.84
C ASP A 194 18.57 -2.87 -7.96
N GLY A 195 19.54 -1.96 -8.08
CA GLY A 195 19.53 -0.67 -7.39
C GLY A 195 18.32 0.20 -7.75
N GLU A 196 17.99 0.29 -9.04
CA GLU A 196 16.85 1.08 -9.53
C GLU A 196 15.50 0.52 -9.02
N ILE A 197 15.32 -0.81 -9.04
CA ILE A 197 14.11 -1.48 -8.52
C ILE A 197 14.00 -1.29 -7.00
N LYS A 198 15.11 -1.46 -6.28
CA LYS A 198 15.17 -1.27 -4.82
C LYS A 198 14.74 0.13 -4.41
N GLU A 199 15.22 1.13 -5.12
CA GLU A 199 14.90 2.53 -4.84
C GLU A 199 13.43 2.81 -5.10
N ALA A 200 12.86 2.32 -6.22
CA ALA A 200 11.45 2.49 -6.52
C ALA A 200 10.53 1.89 -5.44
N ILE A 201 10.85 0.69 -4.94
CA ILE A 201 10.08 0.04 -3.87
C ILE A 201 10.22 0.80 -2.54
N LYS A 202 11.45 1.22 -2.17
CA LYS A 202 11.69 2.00 -0.95
C LYS A 202 10.94 3.33 -0.94
N GLN A 203 10.89 4.01 -2.09
CA GLN A 203 10.15 5.27 -2.20
C GLN A 203 8.66 5.06 -1.99
N LEU A 204 8.08 3.99 -2.54
CA LEU A 204 6.70 3.62 -2.27
C LEU A 204 6.46 3.38 -0.78
N GLU A 205 7.34 2.62 -0.15
CA GLU A 205 7.26 2.29 1.26
C GLU A 205 7.30 3.55 2.14
N TYR A 206 8.25 4.45 1.89
CA TYR A 206 8.38 5.71 2.61
C TYR A 206 7.10 6.55 2.51
N ARG A 207 6.53 6.67 1.30
CA ARG A 207 5.31 7.46 1.06
C ARG A 207 4.07 6.84 1.72
N ILE A 208 4.00 5.51 1.79
CA ILE A 208 2.95 4.80 2.53
C ILE A 208 3.10 5.02 4.04
N LYS A 209 4.33 4.87 4.58
CA LYS A 209 4.62 5.12 5.99
C LYS A 209 4.28 6.55 6.41
N ASP A 210 4.66 7.54 5.62
CA ASP A 210 4.33 8.95 5.84
C ASP A 210 2.81 9.18 5.85
N SER A 211 2.11 8.59 4.88
CA SER A 211 0.65 8.63 4.80
C SER A 211 -0.01 7.99 6.03
N LEU A 212 0.51 6.86 6.53
CA LEU A 212 0.00 6.19 7.73
C LEU A 212 0.29 6.97 9.03
N ALA A 213 1.46 7.59 9.16
CA ALA A 213 1.77 8.45 10.31
C ALA A 213 0.78 9.61 10.45
N MET A 214 0.27 10.13 9.32
CA MET A 214 -0.78 11.14 9.31
C MET A 214 -2.14 10.64 9.86
N LEU A 215 -2.40 9.32 9.80
CA LEU A 215 -3.60 8.68 10.35
C LEU A 215 -3.48 8.34 11.84
N GLU A 216 -2.26 8.10 12.35
CA GLU A 216 -1.99 7.83 13.77
C GLU A 216 -2.49 8.98 14.68
N CYS A 217 -2.46 10.22 14.17
CA CYS A 217 -3.05 11.39 14.82
C CYS A 217 -4.58 11.30 15.05
N ILE A 218 -5.27 10.27 14.54
CA ILE A 218 -6.75 10.13 14.58
C ILE A 218 -7.20 8.84 15.30
N SER A 219 -6.29 8.08 15.92
CA SER A 219 -6.65 6.86 16.69
C SER A 219 -7.40 5.79 15.88
N ILE A 220 -6.98 5.53 14.63
CA ILE A 220 -7.45 4.37 13.85
C ILE A 220 -6.40 3.25 13.98
N ASP A 221 -6.84 2.07 14.41
CA ASP A 221 -5.96 0.94 14.69
C ASP A 221 -5.27 0.38 13.43
N ARG A 222 -4.02 -0.09 13.61
CA ARG A 222 -2.93 -0.17 12.61
C ARG A 222 -2.64 -1.58 12.09
N ASP A 223 -3.62 -2.29 11.58
CA ASP A 223 -3.34 -3.57 10.93
C ASP A 223 -3.05 -3.42 9.42
N PHE A 224 -2.17 -2.47 9.06
CA PHE A 224 -1.71 -2.24 7.69
C PHE A 224 -0.42 -3.02 7.45
N ASN A 225 -0.56 -4.24 6.93
CA ASN A 225 0.57 -5.04 6.47
C ASN A 225 0.68 -4.93 4.94
N LEU A 226 1.83 -4.46 4.42
CA LEU A 226 2.20 -4.66 3.02
C LEU A 226 2.71 -6.09 2.87
N ASN A 227 1.80 -7.05 2.99
CA ASN A 227 2.14 -8.45 2.80
C ASN A 227 2.22 -8.70 1.29
N PHE A 228 3.42 -8.87 0.76
CA PHE A 228 3.61 -9.35 -0.60
C PHE A 228 3.28 -10.84 -0.60
N ASP A 229 2.17 -11.23 -1.25
CA ASP A 229 1.84 -12.63 -1.40
C ASP A 229 2.96 -13.34 -2.16
N THR A 230 3.59 -14.27 -1.45
CA THR A 230 4.77 -15.03 -1.93
C THR A 230 4.35 -16.23 -2.80
N ASP A 231 3.05 -16.41 -3.06
CA ASP A 231 2.49 -17.50 -3.87
C ASP A 231 2.68 -17.33 -5.39
N SER A 232 3.47 -16.34 -5.84
CA SER A 232 3.70 -16.04 -7.26
C SER A 232 4.53 -17.08 -8.05
N GLY A 233 4.84 -18.24 -7.46
CA GLY A 233 5.60 -19.32 -8.10
C GLY A 233 7.06 -18.93 -8.41
N ILE A 234 7.60 -17.92 -7.75
CA ILE A 234 9.02 -17.59 -7.76
C ILE A 234 9.66 -18.41 -6.64
N ASP A 235 10.04 -19.65 -6.96
CA ASP A 235 10.80 -20.47 -6.03
C ASP A 235 12.25 -19.96 -5.95
N GLY A 236 12.73 -19.76 -4.73
CA GLY A 236 14.04 -19.19 -4.47
C GLY A 236 14.10 -18.32 -3.22
N THR A 237 13.69 -18.88 -2.08
CA THR A 237 14.11 -18.47 -0.72
C THR A 237 14.45 -16.98 -0.52
N LYS A 238 13.48 -16.26 0.05
CA LYS A 238 13.55 -14.93 0.71
C LYS A 238 13.03 -13.72 -0.10
N LEU A 239 11.73 -13.76 -0.42
CA LEU A 239 10.83 -12.61 -0.17
C LEU A 239 10.48 -12.49 1.34
N ALA A 240 11.38 -12.92 2.22
CA ALA A 240 11.14 -13.08 3.65
C ALA A 240 11.86 -11.96 4.41
N THR A 241 11.21 -10.82 4.51
CA THR A 241 10.81 -10.19 5.78
C THR A 241 10.26 -8.80 5.47
N SER A 242 8.98 -8.62 5.79
CA SER A 242 8.33 -7.35 6.12
C SER A 242 9.25 -6.13 6.27
N ILE A 243 8.96 -5.06 5.53
CA ILE A 243 9.11 -3.65 5.95
C ILE A 243 10.55 -3.18 6.32
N GLY A 244 11.60 -3.94 6.01
CA GLY A 244 12.99 -3.52 6.31
C GLY A 244 14.15 -4.35 5.77
N GLY A 245 13.91 -5.45 5.04
CA GLY A 245 14.97 -6.37 4.57
C GLY A 245 14.79 -6.80 3.12
N LEU A 246 14.99 -5.89 2.16
CA LEU A 246 14.82 -6.21 0.73
C LEU A 246 16.01 -7.03 0.17
N GLY A 247 15.82 -8.35 0.14
CA GLY A 247 16.55 -9.29 -0.69
C GLY A 247 15.92 -9.41 -2.07
N LEU A 248 16.34 -8.57 -3.02
CA LEU A 248 15.93 -8.63 -4.43
C LEU A 248 16.64 -9.73 -5.24
N LEU A 249 17.49 -10.53 -4.58
CA LEU A 249 18.29 -11.61 -5.17
C LEU A 249 17.44 -12.63 -5.97
N GLY A 250 16.14 -12.76 -5.68
CA GLY A 250 15.25 -13.76 -6.29
C GLY A 250 14.81 -13.49 -7.74
N ILE A 251 14.72 -12.24 -8.21
CA ILE A 251 14.23 -11.97 -9.59
C ILE A 251 15.19 -12.59 -10.63
N PHE A 252 16.49 -12.62 -10.32
CA PHE A 252 17.54 -13.03 -11.25
C PHE A 252 18.35 -14.25 -10.82
N ASN A 253 18.07 -14.84 -9.65
CA ASN A 253 18.75 -16.06 -9.19
C ASN A 253 18.47 -17.33 -10.02
N ALA A 254 17.80 -17.23 -11.16
CA ALA A 254 17.77 -18.31 -12.15
C ALA A 254 19.10 -18.35 -12.94
N ARG A 255 20.14 -18.85 -12.26
CA ARG A 255 21.46 -19.27 -12.78
C ARG A 255 22.29 -18.15 -13.42
N ASN A 256 23.24 -17.62 -12.64
CA ASN A 256 24.56 -17.06 -13.01
C ASN A 256 24.66 -16.52 -14.46
N PRO A 257 24.98 -15.24 -14.73
CA PRO A 257 25.08 -14.65 -16.09
C PRO A 257 25.79 -15.54 -17.14
N MET A 258 26.71 -16.40 -16.69
CA MET A 258 27.20 -17.63 -17.33
C MET A 258 26.19 -18.41 -18.21
N GLY A 259 24.99 -18.68 -17.70
CA GLY A 259 23.97 -19.49 -18.38
C GLY A 259 23.16 -18.73 -19.43
N TRP A 260 23.27 -17.40 -19.50
CA TRP A 260 22.51 -16.57 -20.43
C TRP A 260 23.21 -16.42 -21.78
N LEU A 261 24.54 -16.51 -21.79
CA LEU A 261 25.40 -16.25 -22.94
C LEU A 261 26.46 -17.32 -23.19
N ALA A 262 26.29 -18.54 -22.65
CA ALA A 262 27.25 -19.62 -22.87
C ALA A 262 27.36 -19.95 -24.37
N LEU A 263 28.39 -19.44 -25.05
CA LEU A 263 28.76 -19.90 -26.39
C LEU A 263 29.18 -21.36 -26.23
N THR A 264 28.30 -22.29 -26.62
CA THR A 264 28.49 -23.71 -26.34
C THR A 264 29.66 -24.25 -27.16
N ALA A 265 30.27 -25.35 -26.70
CA ALA A 265 31.31 -26.05 -27.46
C ALA A 265 30.86 -26.38 -28.90
N GLY A 266 29.56 -26.60 -29.13
CA GLY A 266 28.97 -26.78 -30.45
C GLY A 266 29.03 -25.53 -31.34
N ILE A 267 28.77 -24.34 -30.77
CA ILE A 267 28.89 -23.07 -31.49
C ILE A 267 30.35 -22.82 -31.85
N ILE A 268 31.27 -22.95 -30.88
CA ILE A 268 32.71 -22.78 -31.12
C ILE A 268 33.20 -23.74 -32.21
N THR A 269 32.81 -25.01 -32.15
CA THR A 269 33.18 -26.02 -33.17
C THR A 269 32.61 -25.65 -34.55
N GLY A 270 31.36 -25.16 -34.61
CA GLY A 270 30.74 -24.70 -35.85
C GLY A 270 31.43 -23.47 -36.45
N LEU A 271 31.84 -22.52 -35.62
CA LEU A 271 32.59 -21.32 -36.03
C LEU A 271 34.00 -21.68 -36.52
N VAL A 272 34.67 -22.60 -35.84
CA VAL A 272 35.95 -23.18 -36.33
C VAL A 272 35.74 -23.86 -37.69
N GLY A 273 34.62 -24.56 -37.91
CA GLY A 273 34.28 -25.13 -39.22
C GLY A 273 34.17 -24.09 -40.34
N ILE A 274 33.57 -22.93 -40.06
CA ILE A 274 33.52 -21.79 -41.01
C ILE A 274 34.94 -21.27 -41.28
N ALA A 275 35.76 -21.13 -40.24
CA ALA A 275 37.17 -20.77 -40.36
C ALA A 275 38.00 -21.79 -41.16
N ARG A 276 37.71 -23.10 -41.08
CA ARG A 276 38.40 -24.12 -41.89
C ARG A 276 38.15 -23.97 -43.38
N SER A 277 36.97 -23.49 -43.77
CA SER A 277 36.59 -23.35 -45.18
C SER A 277 37.50 -22.41 -45.96
N ILE A 278 38.30 -21.59 -45.26
CA ILE A 278 39.12 -20.53 -45.86
C ILE A 278 40.63 -20.75 -45.76
N TRP A 279 41.06 -21.87 -45.19
CA TRP A 279 42.46 -22.29 -45.20
C TRP A 279 43.06 -22.34 -46.62
N ASN A 280 42.25 -22.64 -47.63
CA ASN A 280 42.70 -22.67 -49.02
C ASN A 280 43.12 -21.27 -49.55
N PHE A 281 42.62 -20.19 -48.97
CA PHE A 281 42.90 -18.81 -49.40
C PHE A 281 44.14 -18.21 -48.75
N PHE A 282 44.63 -18.79 -47.65
CA PHE A 282 45.90 -18.38 -47.03
C PHE A 282 47.13 -18.83 -47.80
N SER A 283 46.97 -19.54 -48.93
CA SER A 283 48.11 -19.95 -49.73
C SER A 283 48.85 -18.78 -50.38
N SER A 284 50.18 -18.90 -50.52
CA SER A 284 51.08 -17.97 -51.23
C SER A 284 50.69 -17.67 -52.69
N ARG A 285 49.76 -18.45 -53.28
CA ARG A 285 49.18 -18.22 -54.60
C ARG A 285 48.20 -17.05 -54.66
N TYR A 286 47.68 -16.59 -53.52
CA TYR A 286 46.72 -15.48 -53.47
C TYR A 286 47.40 -14.15 -53.11
N GLN A 287 46.91 -13.05 -53.68
CA GLN A 287 47.38 -11.72 -53.31
C GLN A 287 46.93 -11.37 -51.89
N ARG A 288 47.75 -10.63 -51.13
CA ARG A 288 47.43 -10.17 -49.76
C ARG A 288 46.07 -9.46 -49.66
N SER A 289 45.69 -8.72 -50.70
CA SER A 289 44.38 -8.06 -50.79
C SER A 289 43.22 -9.06 -50.82
N GLN A 290 43.39 -10.21 -51.48
CA GLN A 290 42.40 -11.29 -51.53
C GLN A 290 42.31 -12.02 -50.19
N GLN A 291 43.45 -12.28 -49.55
CA GLN A 291 43.50 -12.87 -48.20
C GLN A 291 42.74 -12.00 -47.18
N LYS A 292 42.98 -10.68 -47.17
CA LYS A 292 42.28 -9.73 -46.29
C LYS A 292 40.77 -9.70 -46.54
N LYS A 293 40.35 -9.67 -47.80
CA LYS A 293 38.93 -9.68 -48.19
C LYS A 293 38.23 -10.97 -47.72
N GLU A 294 38.91 -12.10 -47.80
CA GLU A 294 38.36 -13.37 -47.35
C GLU A 294 38.28 -13.44 -45.82
N VAL A 295 39.31 -12.95 -45.09
CA VAL A 295 39.24 -12.79 -43.63
C VAL A 295 38.03 -11.94 -43.24
N ASP A 296 37.83 -10.79 -43.87
CA ASP A 296 36.70 -9.89 -43.60
C ASP A 296 35.34 -10.57 -43.74
N LYS A 297 35.16 -11.32 -44.83
CA LYS A 297 33.91 -12.04 -45.13
C LYS A 297 33.63 -13.11 -44.07
N ASN A 298 34.64 -13.85 -43.64
CA ASN A 298 34.45 -14.93 -42.68
C ASN A 298 34.28 -14.42 -41.26
N LEU A 299 35.04 -13.39 -40.88
CA LEU A 299 34.80 -12.69 -39.61
C LEU A 299 33.38 -12.14 -39.55
N HIS A 300 32.87 -11.61 -40.65
CA HIS A 300 31.48 -11.17 -40.71
C HIS A 300 30.50 -12.32 -40.45
N GLN A 301 30.66 -13.47 -41.12
CA GLN A 301 29.80 -14.65 -40.92
C GLN A 301 29.90 -15.24 -39.50
N ILE A 302 31.11 -15.27 -38.93
CA ILE A 302 31.34 -15.72 -37.55
C ILE A 302 30.60 -14.80 -36.58
N CYS A 303 30.78 -13.49 -36.71
CA CYS A 303 30.14 -12.51 -35.83
C CYS A 303 28.62 -12.50 -36.00
N GLU A 304 28.11 -12.71 -37.23
CA GLU A 304 26.68 -12.83 -37.49
C GLU A 304 26.07 -14.01 -36.74
N LYS A 305 26.70 -15.20 -36.79
CA LYS A 305 26.23 -16.37 -36.03
C LYS A 305 26.29 -16.18 -34.51
N ILE A 306 27.35 -15.53 -34.01
CA ILE A 306 27.45 -15.18 -32.59
C ILE A 306 26.32 -14.22 -32.21
N ALA A 307 26.10 -13.17 -33.00
CA ALA A 307 25.05 -12.18 -32.80
C ALA A 307 23.65 -12.80 -32.81
N GLU A 308 23.37 -13.73 -33.74
CA GLU A 308 22.10 -14.46 -33.78
C GLU A 308 21.87 -15.32 -32.52
N ASP A 309 22.87 -16.07 -32.07
CA ASP A 309 22.77 -16.87 -30.84
C ASP A 309 22.53 -15.96 -29.62
N VAL A 310 23.32 -14.90 -29.48
CA VAL A 310 23.18 -13.90 -28.42
C VAL A 310 21.78 -13.27 -28.43
N LYS A 311 21.29 -12.85 -29.60
CA LYS A 311 19.97 -12.24 -29.77
C LYS A 311 18.85 -13.21 -29.37
N SER A 312 18.90 -14.46 -29.86
CA SER A 312 17.87 -15.46 -29.56
C SER A 312 17.74 -15.75 -28.05
N ARG A 313 18.89 -15.84 -27.36
CA ARG A 313 18.94 -16.06 -25.91
C ARG A 313 18.48 -14.84 -25.13
N LEU A 314 18.89 -13.65 -25.55
CA LEU A 314 18.42 -12.41 -24.95
C LEU A 314 16.91 -12.27 -25.07
N GLU A 315 16.31 -12.54 -26.23
CA GLU A 315 14.84 -12.46 -26.40
C GLU A 315 14.08 -13.40 -25.45
N SER A 316 14.54 -14.64 -25.30
CA SER A 316 13.96 -15.57 -24.33
C SER A 316 14.03 -15.03 -22.89
N ARG A 317 15.17 -14.42 -22.50
CA ARG A 317 15.37 -13.85 -21.17
C ARG A 317 14.57 -12.56 -20.96
N LYS A 318 14.44 -11.69 -21.96
CA LYS A 318 13.61 -10.47 -21.90
C LYS A 318 12.18 -10.79 -21.49
N LYS A 319 11.62 -11.87 -22.03
CA LYS A 319 10.26 -12.32 -21.69
C LYS A 319 10.15 -12.73 -20.21
N ASP A 320 11.07 -13.55 -19.71
CA ASP A 320 11.10 -13.98 -18.29
C ASP A 320 11.23 -12.78 -17.33
N ILE A 321 12.08 -11.81 -17.68
CA ILE A 321 12.28 -10.59 -16.88
C ILE A 321 10.98 -9.79 -16.79
N ARG A 322 10.31 -9.56 -17.93
CA ARG A 322 9.03 -8.84 -17.97
C ARG A 322 7.97 -9.55 -17.14
N GLU A 323 7.84 -10.87 -17.27
CA GLU A 323 6.86 -11.65 -16.49
C GLU A 323 7.09 -11.53 -14.97
N LYS A 324 8.35 -11.57 -14.51
CA LYS A 324 8.68 -11.38 -13.09
C LYS A 324 8.39 -9.97 -12.60
N ILE A 325 8.64 -8.95 -13.42
CA ILE A 325 8.31 -7.57 -13.08
C ILE A 325 6.80 -7.33 -13.06
N GLU A 326 6.02 -7.95 -13.96
CA GLU A 326 4.56 -7.93 -13.88
C GLU A 326 4.04 -8.56 -12.58
N LYS A 327 4.60 -9.71 -12.17
CA LYS A 327 4.25 -10.33 -10.88
C LYS A 327 4.57 -9.40 -9.70
N LEU A 328 5.74 -8.75 -9.72
CA LEU A 328 6.09 -7.74 -8.72
C LEU A 328 5.09 -6.58 -8.70
N LYS A 329 4.70 -6.04 -9.86
CA LYS A 329 3.70 -4.96 -10.00
C LYS A 329 2.31 -5.35 -9.51
N ALA A 330 1.92 -6.61 -9.67
CA ALA A 330 0.64 -7.15 -9.21
C ALA A 330 0.57 -7.33 -7.69
N ASN A 331 1.72 -7.58 -7.05
CA ASN A 331 1.83 -7.73 -5.60
C ASN A 331 1.95 -6.39 -4.86
N LEU A 332 2.30 -5.30 -5.55
CA LEU A 332 2.25 -3.95 -4.99
C LEU A 332 0.78 -3.49 -4.84
N ARG A 333 0.15 -3.77 -3.69
CA ARG A 333 -1.28 -3.46 -3.40
C ARG A 333 -1.51 -2.45 -2.25
N PRO A 334 -0.89 -1.26 -2.27
CA PRO A 334 -1.11 -0.28 -1.21
C PRO A 334 -2.53 0.33 -1.23
N VAL A 335 -3.16 0.40 -2.40
CA VAL A 335 -4.51 0.97 -2.59
C VAL A 335 -5.58 0.10 -1.93
N ASP A 336 -5.50 -1.21 -2.09
CA ASP A 336 -6.48 -2.18 -1.58
C ASP A 336 -6.67 -2.06 -0.06
N ASN A 337 -5.59 -1.82 0.67
CA ASN A 337 -5.65 -1.64 2.12
C ASN A 337 -6.39 -0.34 2.52
N TYR A 338 -6.16 0.77 1.83
CA TYR A 338 -6.89 2.01 2.07
C TYR A 338 -8.37 1.90 1.67
N GLU A 339 -8.67 1.18 0.59
CA GLU A 339 -10.05 0.87 0.18
C GLU A 339 -10.77 -0.03 1.19
N ARG A 340 -10.08 -1.00 1.80
CA ARG A 340 -10.61 -1.85 2.89
C ARG A 340 -10.99 -1.01 4.11
N MET A 341 -10.10 -0.11 4.54
CA MET A 341 -10.39 0.79 5.66
C MET A 341 -11.59 1.71 5.36
N LYS A 342 -11.66 2.29 4.15
CA LYS A 342 -12.82 3.08 3.70
C LYS A 342 -14.13 2.28 3.80
N ARG A 343 -14.11 1.01 3.42
CA ARG A 343 -15.28 0.12 3.49
C ARG A 343 -15.73 -0.12 4.93
N GLN A 344 -14.81 -0.44 5.84
CA GLN A 344 -15.12 -0.63 7.25
C GLN A 344 -15.72 0.61 7.90
N LEU A 345 -15.21 1.80 7.57
CA LEU A 345 -15.77 3.06 8.05
C LEU A 345 -17.19 3.31 7.51
N LYS A 346 -17.46 2.98 6.24
CA LYS A 346 -18.83 3.05 5.68
C LYS A 346 -19.78 2.08 6.37
N GLU A 347 -19.37 0.85 6.60
CA GLU A 347 -20.17 -0.15 7.33
C GLU A 347 -20.48 0.30 8.76
N ALA A 348 -19.51 0.89 9.46
CA ALA A 348 -19.72 1.47 10.78
C ALA A 348 -20.73 2.63 10.73
N HIS A 349 -20.64 3.51 9.73
CA HIS A 349 -21.59 4.60 9.52
C HIS A 349 -23.03 4.09 9.31
N GLU A 350 -23.21 3.03 8.52
CA GLU A 350 -24.50 2.39 8.27
C GLU A 350 -25.07 1.73 9.53
N ARG A 351 -24.24 0.96 10.26
CA ARG A 351 -24.63 0.35 11.55
C ARG A 351 -25.10 1.38 12.57
N LEU A 352 -24.41 2.51 12.67
CA LEU A 352 -24.83 3.63 13.51
C LEU A 352 -26.20 4.18 13.09
N GLY A 353 -26.49 4.20 11.79
CA GLY A 353 -27.80 4.56 11.25
C GLY A 353 -28.91 3.61 11.71
N TYR A 354 -28.66 2.30 11.65
CA TYR A 354 -29.59 1.29 12.16
C TYR A 354 -29.83 1.42 13.67
N ILE A 355 -28.77 1.65 14.46
CA ILE A 355 -28.89 1.87 15.92
C ILE A 355 -29.72 3.12 16.20
N SER A 356 -29.47 4.22 15.49
CA SER A 356 -30.23 5.47 15.60
C SER A 356 -31.71 5.26 15.31
N HIS A 357 -32.04 4.53 14.23
CA HIS A 357 -33.41 4.19 13.88
C HIS A 357 -34.08 3.35 14.97
N ASN A 358 -33.43 2.30 15.46
CA ASN A 358 -33.97 1.43 16.51
C ASN A 358 -34.23 2.17 17.83
N ILE A 359 -33.35 3.10 18.22
CA ILE A 359 -33.55 3.94 19.42
C ILE A 359 -34.78 4.81 19.26
N LYS A 360 -34.96 5.46 18.10
CA LYS A 360 -36.15 6.29 17.83
C LYS A 360 -37.43 5.47 17.94
N THR A 361 -37.49 4.31 17.28
CA THR A 361 -38.68 3.45 17.30
C THR A 361 -39.03 2.97 18.71
N ARG A 362 -38.04 2.59 19.52
CA ARG A 362 -38.25 2.14 20.90
C ARG A 362 -38.59 3.27 21.88
N SER A 363 -38.15 4.50 21.62
CA SER A 363 -38.50 5.66 22.46
C SER A 363 -39.94 6.16 22.28
N MET A 364 -40.61 5.74 21.19
CA MET A 364 -42.00 6.11 20.87
C MET A 364 -43.02 5.11 21.43
N GLN A 365 -42.59 3.93 21.85
CA GLN A 365 -43.36 2.92 22.59
C GLN A 365 -43.30 3.24 24.09
#